data_AF-D3DH65-F1
#
_entry.id   AF-D3DH65-F1
#
_cell.length_a   1.000
_cell.length_b   1.000
_cell.length_c   1.000
_cell.angle_alpha   90.00
_cell.angle_beta   90.00
_cell.angle_gamma   90.00
#
_symmetry.space_group_name_H-M   'P 1'
#
loop_
_entity.id
_entity.type
_entity.pdbx_description
1 polymer ?
#
loop_
_entity_poly.entity_id
_entity_poly.type
_entity_poly.pdbx_seq_one_letter_code
_entity_poly.pdbx_strand_id
1 'polypeptide(L)' 'MEEVVIKINGKDIRLKDFPKRVTHNVVVGLVKSLNLEEEPREIVIHVRINQENSGGP' A
#
# COMPACT_ATOMS: atom_id res chain seq x y z
N MET A 1 15.41 -4.18 8.59
CA MET A 1 14.20 -3.43 8.99
C MET A 1 13.35 -3.30 7.75
N GLU A 2 12.09 -3.76 7.80
CA GLU A 2 11.16 -3.60 6.68
C GLU A 2 10.80 -2.12 6.53
N GLU A 3 11.00 -1.57 5.33
CA GLU A 3 10.68 -0.19 5.04
C GLU A 3 9.32 -0.11 4.35
N VAL A 4 8.39 0.65 4.94
CA VAL A 4 7.09 0.95 4.32
C VAL A 4 7.07 2.43 4.00
N VAL A 5 7.03 2.75 2.71
CA VAL A 5 6.90 4.11 2.19
C VAL A 5 5.53 4.24 1.53
N ILE A 6 4.71 5.17 2.00
CA ILE A 6 3.48 5.56 1.31
C ILE A 6 3.72 6.90 0.64
N LYS A 7 3.40 6.99 -0.65
CA LYS A 7 3.47 8.24 -1.42
C LYS A 7 2.05 8.76 -1.65
N ILE A 8 1.76 9.96 -1.16
CA ILE A 8 0.48 10.66 -1.41
C ILE A 8 0.78 11.91 -2.22
N ASN A 9 0.18 12.02 -3.41
CA ASN A 9 0.40 13.15 -4.34
C ASN A 9 1.90 13.40 -4.61
N GLY A 10 2.67 12.32 -4.80
CA GLY A 10 4.11 12.36 -5.05
C GLY A 10 4.98 12.65 -3.83
N LYS A 11 4.41 12.79 -2.63
CA LYS A 11 5.15 13.06 -1.39
C LYS A 11 5.25 11.83 -0.50
N ASP A 12 6.44 11.57 0.02
CA ASP A 12 6.68 10.50 0.98
C ASP A 12 6.07 10.86 2.34
N ILE A 13 5.21 9.98 2.84
CA ILE A 13 4.53 10.15 4.12
C ILE A 13 5.23 9.31 5.17
N ARG A 14 5.70 9.97 6.23
CA ARG A 14 6.25 9.28 7.40
C ARG A 14 5.13 8.68 8.23
N LEU A 15 4.98 7.36 8.16
CA LEU A 15 4.03 6.63 8.98
C LEU A 15 4.52 6.49 10.42
N LYS A 16 3.58 6.58 11.36
CA LYS A 16 3.76 6.13 12.75
C LYS A 16 3.79 4.59 12.80
N ASP A 17 4.22 4.03 13.93
CA ASP A 17 4.45 2.58 14.08
C ASP A 17 3.19 1.74 13.83
N PHE A 18 2.03 2.16 14.35
CA PHE A 18 0.80 1.40 14.16
C PHE A 18 0.37 1.33 12.68
N PRO A 19 0.19 2.44 11.94
CA PRO A 19 -0.10 2.38 10.51
C PRO A 19 0.94 1.60 9.70
N LYS A 20 2.24 1.77 10.00
CA LYS A 20 3.32 1.03 9.33
C LYS A 20 3.14 -0.49 9.44
N ARG A 21 2.86 -1.01 10.64
CA ARG A 21 2.62 -2.44 10.88
C ARG A 21 1.37 -2.94 10.15
N VAL A 22 0.28 -2.17 10.21
CA VAL A 22 -0.98 -2.54 9.54
C VAL A 22 -0.79 -2.62 8.03
N THR A 23 -0.20 -1.60 7.42
CA THR A 23 0.05 -1.57 5.97
C THR A 23 0.95 -2.73 5.55
N HIS A 24 2.05 -2.97 6.26
CA HIS A 24 2.94 -4.09 5.95
C HIS A 24 2.20 -5.43 5.94
N ASN A 25 1.49 -5.73 7.02
CA ASN A 25 0.80 -7.02 7.17
C ASN A 25 -0.28 -7.23 6.11
N VAL A 26 -1.06 -6.18 5.78
CA VAL A 26 -2.09 -6.25 4.74
C VAL A 26 -1.47 -6.49 3.37
N VAL A 27 -0.43 -5.73 3.02
CA VAL A 27 0.23 -5.82 1.72
C VAL A 27 0.92 -7.18 1.54
N VAL A 28 1.71 -7.61 2.53
CA VAL A 28 2.40 -8.91 2.46
C VAL A 28 1.40 -10.07 2.48
N GLY A 29 0.36 -9.99 3.32
CA GLY A 29 -0.69 -11.00 3.35
C GLY A 29 -1.42 -11.13 2.01
N LEU A 30 -1.75 -10.00 1.38
CA LEU A 30 -2.34 -9.96 0.05
C LEU A 30 -1.40 -10.62 -0.97
N VAL A 31 -0.13 -10.23 -1.01
CA VAL A 31 0.81 -10.77 -1.99
C VAL A 31 1.08 -12.26 -1.79
N LYS A 32 1.20 -12.74 -0.54
CA LYS A 32 1.33 -14.19 -0.25
C LYS A 32 0.11 -15.01 -0.65
N SER A 33 -1.06 -14.39 -0.74
CA SER A 33 -2.26 -15.05 -1.26
C SER A 33 -2.25 -15.18 -2.79
N LEU A 34 -1.40 -14.41 -3.47
CA LEU A 34 -1.14 -14.58 -4.90
C LEU A 34 -0.17 -15.76 -5.04
N ASN A 35 -0.55 -16.77 -5.82
CA ASN A 35 0.29 -17.94 -6.09
C ASN A 35 1.43 -17.56 -7.06
N LEU A 36 2.37 -16.75 -6.59
CA LEU A 36 3.51 -16.28 -7.36
C LEU A 36 4.52 -17.41 -7.56
N GLU A 37 5.14 -17.45 -8.74
CA GLU A 37 6.18 -18.43 -9.06
C GLU A 37 7.47 -18.19 -8.26
N GLU A 38 7.69 -16.95 -7.79
CA GLU A 38 8.88 -16.53 -7.04
C GLU A 38 8.52 -15.71 -5.80
N GLU A 39 9.36 -15.77 -4.77
CA GLU A 39 9.22 -14.97 -3.55
C GLU A 39 9.49 -13.48 -3.86
N PRO A 40 8.57 -12.56 -3.54
CA PRO A 40 8.70 -11.15 -3.87
C PRO A 40 9.79 -10.48 -3.02
N ARG A 41 10.73 -9.79 -3.69
CA ARG A 41 11.76 -8.96 -3.03
C ARG A 41 11.29 -7.53 -2.79
N GLU A 42 10.42 -7.02 -3.66
CA GLU A 42 9.86 -5.68 -3.61
C GLU A 42 8.39 -5.75 -4.04
N ILE A 43 7.52 -5.00 -3.35
CA ILE A 43 6.10 -4.92 -3.67
C ILE A 43 5.75 -3.44 -3.92
N VAL A 44 5.29 -3.13 -5.12
CA VAL A 44 4.84 -1.79 -5.50
C VAL A 44 3.35 -1.83 -5.79
N ILE A 45 2.56 -1.06 -5.03
CA ILE A 45 1.11 -0.94 -5.22
C ILE A 45 0.78 0.47 -5.71
N HIS A 46 0.12 0.56 -6.87
CA HIS A 46 -0.41 1.81 -7.40
C HIS A 46 -1.92 1.90 -7.18
N VAL A 47 -2.34 2.89 -6.38
CA VAL A 47 -3.76 3.21 -6.18
C VAL A 47 -4.06 4.56 -6.83
N ARG A 48 -5.04 4.59 -7.73
CA ARG A 48 -5.56 5.83 -8.32
C ARG A 48 -6.91 6.13 -7.70
N ILE A 49 -7.02 7.28 -7.04
CA ILE A 49 -8.28 7.77 -6.50
C ILE A 49 -8.89 8.67 -7.57
N ASN A 50 -9.79 8.12 -8.39
CA ASN A 50 -10.62 8.95 -9.26
C ASN A 50 -11.58 9.74 -8.36
N GLN A 51 -11.64 11.05 -8.52
CA GLN A 51 -12.74 11.84 -7.97
C GLN A 51 -13.98 11.48 -8.78
N GLU A 52 -14.65 10.37 -8.45
CA GLU A 52 -16.04 10.25 -8.84
C GLU A 52 -16.80 11.34 -8.10
N ASN A 53 -17.46 12.19 -8.87
CA ASN A 53 -18.29 13.29 -8.39
C ASN A 53 -19.13 12.78 -7.21
N SER A 54 -18.86 13.34 -6.03
CA SER A 54 -19.85 13.45 -4.97
C SER A 54 -20.91 14.45 -5.48
N GLY A 55 -21.67 14.04 -6.50
CA GLY A 55 -22.92 14.68 -6.88
C GLY A 55 -23.96 14.24 -5.87
N GLY A 56 -24.51 15.20 -5.13
CA GLY A 56 -25.70 15.03 -4.30
C GLY A 56 -26.88 14.42 -5.08
N PRO A 57 -27.88 13.89 -4.38
CA PRO A 57 -28.82 14.73 -3.63
C PRO A 57 -28.64 14.72 -2.11
#